data_AF-A0A7C6EAN0-F1
#
_entry.id   AF-A0A7C6EAN0-F1
#
_cell.length_a   1.000
_cell.length_b   1.000
_cell.length_c   1.000
_cell.angle_alpha   90.00
_cell.angle_beta   90.00
_cell.angle_gamma   90.00
#
_symmetry.space_group_name_H-M   'P 1'
#
loop_
_entity.id
_entity.type
_entity.pdbx_description
1 polymer ?
#
loop_
_entity_poly.entity_id
_entity_poly.type
_entity_poly.pdbx_seq_one_letter_code
_entity_poly.pdbx_strand_id
1 'polypeptide(L)'
;MVLRQRRNRFGYMTVRLSERGIACDVFVHRLVALAFLGPPPSPRHQVAHSDGTRDHNHWSNLRWATPSENAQDRQKHGRWMVVRGEKHPMARLTEALVLAMRSRRREGALYREIAHEFGFPTLTVYDAVRGVTWSHI
;
A
#
# COMPACT_ATOMS: atom_id res chain seq x y z
N MET A 1 21.25 -32.84 4.42
CA MET A 1 20.91 -31.96 5.57
C MET A 1 19.84 -30.98 5.12
N VAL A 2 18.76 -30.81 5.88
CA VAL A 2 17.69 -29.83 5.61
C VAL A 2 17.70 -28.77 6.71
N LEU A 3 17.76 -27.49 6.35
CA LEU A 3 17.80 -26.38 7.31
C LEU A 3 16.41 -26.07 7.88
N ARG A 4 16.33 -25.78 9.18
CA ARG A 4 15.09 -25.35 9.84
C ARG A 4 14.73 -23.92 9.44
N GLN A 5 13.51 -23.72 8.97
CA GLN A 5 12.96 -22.40 8.66
C GLN A 5 12.44 -21.69 9.92
N ARG A 6 12.51 -20.36 9.94
CA ARG A 6 11.95 -19.50 10.98
C ARG A 6 11.07 -18.41 10.37
N ARG A 7 9.96 -18.09 11.02
CA ARG A 7 9.13 -16.95 10.63
C ARG A 7 9.69 -15.67 11.26
N ASN A 8 9.91 -14.63 10.47
CA ASN A 8 10.33 -13.33 10.98
C ASN A 8 9.14 -12.47 11.45
N ARG A 9 9.39 -11.31 12.05
CA ARG A 9 8.35 -10.37 12.53
C ARG A 9 7.38 -9.87 11.44
N PHE A 10 7.77 -9.97 10.17
CA PHE A 10 6.97 -9.55 9.01
C PHE A 10 6.20 -10.72 8.36
N GLY A 11 6.29 -11.93 8.93
CA GLY A 11 5.60 -13.12 8.46
C GLY A 11 6.32 -13.88 7.34
N TYR A 12 7.53 -13.48 6.93
CA TYR A 12 8.31 -14.20 5.92
C TYR A 12 9.13 -15.32 6.55
N MET A 13 9.25 -16.45 5.84
CA MET A 13 10.15 -17.54 6.22
C MET A 13 11.60 -17.21 5.86
N THR A 14 12.50 -17.44 6.80
CA THR A 14 13.95 -17.28 6.65
C THR A 14 14.69 -18.53 7.08
N VAL A 15 15.90 -18.71 6.54
CA VAL A 15 16.89 -19.69 7.01
C VAL A 15 18.18 -18.97 7.31
N ARG A 16 18.98 -19.52 8.22
CA ARG A 16 20.32 -19.02 8.50
C ARG A 16 21.32 -19.76 7.65
N LEU A 17 22.06 -19.03 6.82
CA LEU A 17 23.21 -19.54 6.09
C LEU A 17 24.48 -19.00 6.74
N SER A 18 25.56 -19.76 6.65
CA SER A 18 26.87 -19.29 7.08
C SER A 18 27.92 -19.66 6.04
N GLU A 19 28.77 -18.71 5.73
CA GLU A 19 29.93 -18.90 4.86
C GLU A 19 31.14 -18.28 5.55
N ARG A 20 32.23 -19.05 5.67
CA ARG A 20 33.50 -18.61 6.30
C ARG A 20 33.31 -17.98 7.70
N GLY A 21 32.41 -18.55 8.50
CA GLY A 21 32.12 -18.09 9.87
C GLY A 21 31.20 -16.87 9.95
N ILE A 22 30.83 -16.26 8.82
CA ILE A 22 29.87 -15.15 8.77
C ILE A 22 28.49 -15.76 8.55
N ALA A 23 27.55 -15.52 9.47
CA ALA A 23 26.18 -16.01 9.36
C ALA A 23 25.22 -14.88 8.99
N CYS A 24 24.28 -15.17 8.09
CA CYS A 24 23.22 -14.25 7.71
C CYS A 24 21.86 -14.96 7.63
N ASP A 25 20.79 -14.26 7.98
CA ASP A 25 19.43 -14.74 7.77
C ASP A 25 19.00 -14.32 6.36
N VAL A 26 18.60 -15.30 5.54
CA VAL A 26 18.16 -15.11 4.16
C VAL A 26 16.72 -15.54 3.99
N PHE A 27 16.01 -14.89 3.07
CA PHE A 27 14.61 -15.19 2.79
C PHE A 27 14.45 -16.47 1.97
N VAL A 28 13.58 -17.37 2.43
CA VAL A 28 13.30 -18.64 1.74
C VAL A 28 12.71 -18.40 0.36
N HIS A 29 11.71 -17.52 0.24
CA HIS A 29 11.11 -17.18 -1.06
C HIS A 29 12.14 -16.66 -2.07
N ARG A 30 13.18 -15.94 -1.61
CA ARG A 30 14.23 -15.41 -2.49
C ARG A 30 15.15 -16.52 -2.97
N LEU A 31 15.54 -17.45 -2.09
CA LEU A 31 16.31 -18.62 -2.47
C LEU A 31 15.55 -19.50 -3.49
N VAL A 32 14.26 -19.76 -3.22
CA VAL A 32 13.42 -20.54 -4.14
C VAL A 32 13.28 -19.82 -5.49
N ALA A 33 12.96 -18.53 -5.50
CA ALA A 33 12.83 -17.78 -6.75
C ALA A 33 14.14 -17.80 -7.56
N LEU A 34 15.29 -17.60 -6.92
CA LEU A 34 16.59 -17.68 -7.61
C LEU A 34 16.88 -19.08 -8.18
N ALA A 35 16.53 -20.14 -7.46
CA ALA A 35 16.80 -21.51 -7.86
C ALA A 35 15.89 -22.01 -9.00
N PHE A 36 14.61 -21.62 -8.99
CA PHE A 36 13.60 -22.18 -9.92
C PHE A 36 13.12 -21.19 -10.99
N LEU A 37 13.18 -19.88 -10.74
CA LEU A 37 12.80 -18.84 -11.71
C LEU A 37 14.02 -18.16 -12.35
N GLY A 38 15.23 -18.49 -11.89
CA GLY A 38 16.47 -17.87 -12.33
C GLY A 38 16.69 -16.46 -11.76
N PRO A 39 17.68 -15.72 -12.30
CA PRO A 39 18.01 -14.40 -11.81
C PRO A 39 16.85 -13.40 -12.04
N PRO A 40 16.71 -12.39 -11.18
CA PRO A 40 15.73 -11.34 -11.40
C PRO A 40 16.03 -10.58 -12.70
N PRO A 41 15.00 -10.15 -13.46
CA PRO A 41 15.20 -9.37 -14.69
C PRO A 41 15.93 -8.03 -14.46
N SER A 42 15.87 -7.48 -13.24
CA SER A 42 16.67 -6.33 -12.85
C SER A 42 16.89 -6.27 -11.33
N PRO A 43 17.87 -5.49 -10.83
CA PRO A 43 18.10 -5.32 -9.39
C PRO A 43 16.89 -4.76 -8.62
N ARG A 44 15.94 -4.11 -9.30
CA ARG A 44 14.73 -3.56 -8.68
C ARG A 44 13.62 -4.59 -8.48
N HIS A 45 13.74 -5.78 -9.09
CA HIS A 45 12.72 -6.81 -8.97
C HIS A 45 12.74 -7.48 -7.60
N GLN A 46 11.54 -7.59 -7.04
CA GLN A 46 11.23 -8.24 -5.78
C GLN A 46 10.55 -9.58 -6.09
N VAL A 47 10.61 -10.50 -5.12
CA VAL A 47 9.77 -11.71 -5.20
C VAL A 47 8.38 -11.32 -4.70
N ALA A 48 7.36 -11.64 -5.48
CA ALA A 48 5.96 -11.54 -5.07
C ALA A 48 5.35 -12.94 -4.95
N HIS A 49 4.47 -13.11 -3.95
CA HIS A 49 3.62 -14.28 -3.78
C HIS A 49 2.28 -14.03 -4.45
N SER A 50 1.93 -14.85 -5.43
CA SER A 50 0.72 -14.68 -6.26
C SER A 50 -0.59 -14.80 -5.47
N ASP A 51 -0.59 -15.56 -4.37
CA ASP A 51 -1.73 -15.69 -3.45
C ASP A 51 -1.68 -14.71 -2.26
N GLY A 52 -0.59 -13.94 -2.13
CA GLY A 52 -0.35 -13.04 -1.01
C GLY A 52 0.06 -13.72 0.30
N THR A 53 0.21 -15.03 0.33
CA THR A 53 0.53 -15.80 1.53
C THR A 53 2.05 -15.98 1.65
N ARG A 54 2.64 -15.32 2.65
CA ARG A 54 4.11 -15.13 2.77
C ARG A 54 4.92 -16.39 3.09
N ASP A 55 4.25 -17.47 3.51
CA ASP A 55 4.85 -18.76 3.85
C ASP A 55 4.62 -19.83 2.78
N HIS A 56 3.77 -19.57 1.78
CA HIS A 56 3.57 -20.43 0.62
C HIS A 56 4.70 -20.22 -0.41
N ASN A 57 5.86 -20.79 -0.13
CA ASN A 57 7.10 -20.58 -0.90
C ASN A 57 7.28 -21.60 -2.04
N HIS A 58 6.24 -22.25 -2.54
CA HIS A 58 6.38 -23.11 -3.72
C HIS A 58 6.69 -22.26 -4.94
N TRP A 59 7.63 -22.67 -5.79
CA TRP A 59 8.15 -21.84 -6.89
C TRP A 59 7.04 -21.38 -7.85
N SER A 60 6.00 -22.19 -8.07
CA SER A 60 4.86 -21.83 -8.91
C SER A 60 3.98 -20.71 -8.35
N ASN A 61 4.07 -20.43 -7.04
CA ASN A 61 3.39 -19.31 -6.39
C ASN A 61 4.25 -18.04 -6.38
N LEU A 62 5.51 -18.12 -6.81
CA LEU A 62 6.45 -17.01 -6.79
C LEU A 62 6.61 -16.42 -8.18
N ARG A 63 6.82 -15.10 -8.24
CA ARG A 63 7.21 -14.40 -9.48
C ARG A 63 8.15 -13.25 -9.19
N TRP A 64 8.93 -12.87 -10.18
CA TRP A 64 9.59 -11.57 -10.18
C TRP A 64 8.55 -10.48 -10.43
N ALA A 65 8.59 -9.43 -9.60
CA ALA A 65 7.67 -8.32 -9.68
C ALA A 65 8.41 -6.99 -9.51
N THR A 66 7.98 -5.97 -10.25
CA THR A 66 8.40 -4.59 -9.95
C THR A 66 7.75 -4.12 -8.63
N PRO A 67 8.30 -3.08 -7.96
CA PRO A 67 7.67 -2.52 -6.77
C PRO A 67 6.23 -2.06 -7.02
N SER A 68 5.94 -1.54 -8.23
CA SER A 68 4.59 -1.12 -8.62
C SER A 68 3.63 -2.31 -8.72
N GLU A 69 4.03 -3.39 -9.39
CA GLU A 69 3.21 -4.60 -9.49
C GLU A 69 2.94 -5.24 -8.13
N ASN A 70 3.97 -5.36 -7.28
CA ASN A 70 3.80 -5.93 -5.93
C ASN A 70 2.89 -5.05 -5.06
N ALA A 71 2.93 -3.72 -5.25
CA ALA A 71 2.02 -2.80 -4.58
C ALA A 71 0.58 -2.94 -5.08
N GLN A 72 0.37 -3.21 -6.37
CA GLN A 72 -0.96 -3.48 -6.95
C GLN A 72 -1.55 -4.80 -6.45
N ASP A 73 -0.73 -5.81 -6.21
CA ASP A 73 -1.20 -7.09 -5.66
C ASP A 73 -1.80 -6.92 -4.25
N ARG A 74 -1.41 -5.90 -3.48
CA ARG A 74 -2.09 -5.56 -2.21
C ARG A 74 -3.56 -5.24 -2.42
N GLN A 75 -3.92 -4.62 -3.55
CA GLN A 75 -5.29 -4.32 -3.92
C GLN A 75 -6.05 -5.60 -4.26
N LYS A 76 -5.45 -6.45 -5.11
CA LYS A 76 -6.02 -7.74 -5.51
C LYS A 76 -6.28 -8.66 -4.32
N HIS A 77 -5.35 -8.69 -3.37
CA HIS A 77 -5.43 -9.56 -2.20
C HIS A 77 -6.33 -8.99 -1.08
N GLY A 78 -7.10 -7.93 -1.36
CA GLY A 78 -8.01 -7.30 -0.39
C GLY A 78 -7.32 -6.66 0.81
N ARG A 79 -6.00 -6.47 0.75
CA ARG A 79 -5.18 -5.84 1.82
C ARG A 79 -5.07 -4.34 1.65
N TRP A 80 -5.58 -3.80 0.54
CA TRP A 80 -5.73 -2.37 0.38
C TRP A 80 -7.05 -1.93 0.98
N MET A 81 -6.97 -1.42 2.21
CA MET A 81 -8.06 -0.61 2.72
C MET A 81 -8.01 0.72 1.94
N VAL A 82 -8.96 0.95 1.05
CA VAL A 82 -9.12 2.24 0.37
C VAL A 82 -9.70 3.20 1.42
N VAL A 83 -8.80 3.78 2.21
CA VAL A 83 -9.18 4.73 3.24
C VAL A 83 -9.35 6.10 2.55
N ARG A 84 -10.59 6.45 2.22
CA ARG A 84 -10.96 7.70 1.53
C ARG A 84 -11.91 8.53 2.38
N GLY A 85 -11.89 9.84 2.14
CA GLY A 85 -12.76 10.78 2.84
C GLY A 85 -12.57 10.69 4.35
N GLU A 86 -13.67 10.65 5.08
CA GLU A 86 -13.68 10.64 6.55
C GLU A 86 -13.10 9.37 7.17
N LYS A 87 -12.99 8.29 6.39
CA LYS A 87 -12.37 7.05 6.87
C LYS A 87 -10.86 7.24 7.09
N HIS A 88 -10.24 8.23 6.44
CA HIS A 88 -8.81 8.46 6.55
C HIS A 88 -8.47 8.96 7.96
N PRO A 89 -7.51 8.34 8.68
CA PRO A 89 -7.28 8.65 10.10
C PRO A 89 -6.84 10.08 10.37
N MET A 90 -6.33 10.77 9.34
CA MET A 90 -5.97 12.19 9.39
C MET A 90 -6.97 13.11 8.66
N ALA A 91 -8.14 12.59 8.24
CA ALA A 91 -9.16 13.41 7.62
C ALA A 91 -9.71 14.41 8.62
N ARG A 92 -9.58 15.69 8.29
CA ARG A 92 -10.19 16.79 9.04
C ARG A 92 -11.55 17.20 8.47
N LEU A 93 -11.76 16.92 7.18
CA LEU A 93 -13.05 17.08 6.52
C LEU A 93 -13.89 15.81 6.72
N THR A 94 -15.20 16.00 6.89
CA THR A 94 -16.21 14.93 6.93
C THR A 94 -17.15 15.04 5.74
N GLU A 95 -17.90 13.99 5.43
CA GLU A 95 -18.89 14.03 4.34
C GLU A 95 -19.88 15.19 4.54
N ALA A 96 -20.37 15.36 5.77
CA ALA A 96 -21.29 16.43 6.14
C ALA A 96 -20.71 17.83 5.92
N LEU A 97 -19.44 18.06 6.26
CA LEU A 97 -18.77 19.34 6.02
C LEU A 97 -18.63 19.62 4.52
N VAL A 98 -18.26 18.61 3.73
CA VAL A 98 -18.14 18.78 2.27
C VAL A 98 -19.49 19.10 1.63
N LEU A 99 -20.56 18.42 2.05
CA LEU A 99 -21.91 18.70 1.58
C LEU A 99 -22.38 20.12 1.96
N ALA A 100 -22.10 20.56 3.19
CA ALA A 100 -22.41 21.92 3.63
C ALA A 100 -21.66 22.99 2.81
N MET A 101 -20.35 22.80 2.60
CA MET A 101 -19.54 23.70 1.77
C MET A 101 -20.04 23.74 0.31
N ARG A 102 -20.46 22.60 -0.25
CA ARG A 102 -21.06 22.55 -1.59
C ARG A 102 -22.40 23.27 -1.65
N SER A 103 -23.24 23.16 -0.61
CA SER A 103 -24.51 23.92 -0.54
C SER A 103 -24.25 25.42 -0.54
N ARG A 104 -23.36 25.90 0.34
CA ARG A 104 -22.95 27.31 0.39
C ARG A 104 -22.41 27.80 -0.95
N ARG A 105 -21.65 26.96 -1.66
CA ARG A 105 -21.17 27.32 -2.99
C ARG A 105 -22.29 27.44 -4.01
N ARG A 106 -23.32 26.58 -3.97
CA ARG A 106 -24.51 26.67 -4.84
C ARG A 106 -25.33 27.92 -4.55
N GLU A 107 -25.36 28.38 -3.30
CA GLU A 107 -25.98 29.64 -2.88
C GLU A 107 -25.18 30.89 -3.30
N GLY A 108 -24.03 30.70 -3.96
CA GLY A 108 -23.23 31.78 -4.54
C GLY A 108 -22.05 32.25 -3.69
N ALA A 109 -21.83 31.68 -2.50
CA ALA A 109 -20.74 32.07 -1.62
C ALA A 109 -19.36 31.82 -2.27
N LEU A 110 -18.41 32.72 -2.03
CA LEU A 110 -17.04 32.59 -2.51
C LEU A 110 -16.27 31.55 -1.69
N TYR A 111 -15.29 30.88 -2.29
CA TYR A 111 -14.48 29.87 -1.58
C TYR A 111 -13.79 30.42 -0.33
N ARG A 112 -13.37 31.70 -0.33
CA ARG A 112 -12.76 32.35 0.84
C ARG A 112 -13.75 32.52 2.01
N GLU A 113 -15.03 32.76 1.70
CA GLU A 113 -16.08 32.95 2.70
C GLU A 113 -16.40 31.61 3.35
N ILE A 114 -16.56 30.58 2.52
CA ILE A 114 -16.74 29.19 2.98
C ILE A 114 -15.53 28.74 3.80
N ALA A 115 -14.30 29.03 3.34
CA ALA A 115 -13.08 28.70 4.07
C ALA A 115 -13.02 29.34 5.46
N HIS A 116 -13.38 30.63 5.56
CA HIS A 116 -13.44 31.33 6.83
C HIS A 116 -14.56 30.79 7.73
N GLU A 117 -15.75 30.55 7.18
CA GLU A 117 -16.93 30.03 7.88
C GLU A 117 -16.66 28.66 8.52
N PHE A 118 -16.02 27.75 7.78
CA PHE A 118 -15.76 26.39 8.23
C PHE A 118 -14.36 26.19 8.84
N GLY A 119 -13.51 27.21 8.88
CA GLY A 119 -12.18 27.16 9.49
C GLY A 119 -11.16 26.29 8.73
N PHE A 120 -11.29 26.19 7.41
CA PHE A 120 -10.37 25.43 6.55
C PHE A 120 -9.58 26.32 5.62
N PRO A 121 -8.36 25.92 5.18
CA PRO A 121 -7.65 26.63 4.14
C PRO A 121 -8.48 26.70 2.84
N THR A 122 -8.43 27.83 2.15
CA THR A 122 -9.21 28.06 0.91
C THR A 122 -8.97 26.99 -0.15
N LEU A 123 -7.73 26.50 -0.29
CA LEU A 123 -7.41 25.41 -1.21
C LEU A 123 -8.09 24.09 -0.83
N THR A 124 -8.12 23.76 0.46
CA THR A 124 -8.80 22.56 0.97
C THR A 124 -10.30 22.60 0.66
N VAL A 125 -10.93 23.76 0.88
CA VAL A 125 -12.34 23.98 0.52
C VAL A 125 -12.54 23.89 -0.98
N TYR A 126 -11.70 24.56 -1.76
CA TYR A 126 -11.78 24.56 -3.22
C TYR A 126 -11.72 23.15 -3.80
N ASP A 127 -10.75 22.34 -3.39
CA ASP A 127 -10.58 20.97 -3.87
C ASP A 127 -11.73 20.05 -3.44
N ALA A 128 -12.21 20.20 -2.20
CA ALA A 128 -13.33 19.40 -1.69
C ALA A 128 -14.65 19.74 -2.41
N VAL A 129 -14.95 21.03 -2.57
CA VAL A 129 -16.17 21.52 -3.22
C VAL A 129 -16.20 21.17 -4.70
N ARG A 130 -15.07 21.26 -5.41
CA ARG A 130 -14.96 20.85 -6.82
C ARG A 130 -14.95 19.33 -7.04
N GLY A 131 -14.89 18.54 -5.97
CA GLY A 131 -14.84 17.08 -6.06
C GLY A 131 -13.47 16.55 -6.48
N VAL A 132 -12.39 17.31 -6.31
CA VAL A 132 -11.01 16.83 -6.58
C VAL A 132 -10.59 15.82 -5.52
N THR A 133 -10.74 16.17 -4.24
CA THR A 133 -10.35 15.30 -3.10
C THR A 133 -11.53 14.46 -2.57
N TRP A 134 -12.75 14.89 -2.85
CA TRP A 134 -14.00 14.25 -2.41
C TRP A 134 -14.91 13.90 -3.59
N SER A 135 -14.37 13.23 -4.61
CA SER A 135 -15.10 12.84 -5.84
C SER A 135 -16.15 11.74 -5.64
N HIS A 136 -16.13 11.05 -4.50
CA HIS A 136 -17.04 9.95 -4.16
C HIS A 136 -18.35 10.41 -3.53
N ILE A 137 -18.46 11.72 -3.28
CA ILE A 137 -19.63 12.44 -2.79
C ILE A 137 -19.96 13.47 -3.85
#